data_AF-A0A1J5SAL0-F1
#
_entry.id   AF-A0A1J5SAL0-F1
#
_cell.length_a   1.000
_cell.length_b   1.000
_cell.length_c   1.000
_cell.angle_alpha   90.00
_cell.angle_beta   90.00
_cell.angle_gamma   90.00
#
_symmetry.space_group_name_H-M   'P 1'
#
loop_
_entity.id
_entity.type
_entity.pdbx_description
1 polymer ?
#
loop_
_entity_poly.entity_id
_entity_poly.type
_entity_poly.pdbx_seq_one_letter_code
_entity_poly.pdbx_strand_id
1 'polypeptide(L)' 'MIENPEEGVRVPDDLPHDTILGISKPYLGKFISTRSDWTPLSGYRNAFKGYNKPELDAKDPWQFKNFLVKDGD' A
#
# COMPACT_ATOMS: atom_id res chain seq x y z
N MET A 1 6.85 -9.21 -24.38
CA MET A 1 7.11 -10.53 -24.97
C MET A 1 7.33 -10.49 -26.46
N ILE A 2 6.51 -9.78 -27.26
CA ILE A 2 6.77 -9.66 -28.73
C ILE A 2 8.08 -8.92 -29.00
N GLU A 3 8.32 -7.81 -28.30
CA GLU A 3 9.58 -7.03 -28.45
C GLU A 3 10.79 -7.70 -27.78
N ASN A 4 10.55 -8.56 -26.79
CA ASN A 4 11.60 -9.24 -26.02
C ASN A 4 11.21 -10.72 -25.81
N PRO A 5 11.31 -11.57 -26.84
CA PRO A 5 10.81 -12.94 -26.79
C PRO A 5 11.76 -13.92 -26.10
N GLU A 6 13.06 -13.59 -25.99
CA GLU A 6 14.10 -14.49 -25.48
C GLU A 6 14.47 -14.25 -24.01
N GLU A 7 13.72 -13.40 -23.29
CA GLU A 7 14.03 -13.06 -21.89
C GLU A 7 13.53 -14.08 -20.85
N GLY A 8 13.01 -15.23 -21.31
CA GLY A 8 12.49 -16.27 -20.44
C GLY A 8 11.24 -15.84 -19.66
N VAL A 9 11.01 -16.48 -18.51
CA VAL A 9 9.86 -16.16 -17.65
C VAL A 9 10.21 -14.99 -16.75
N ARG A 10 9.43 -13.92 -16.85
CA ARG A 10 9.55 -12.72 -16.01
C ARG A 10 8.27 -12.49 -15.24
N VAL A 11 8.37 -11.94 -14.04
CA VAL A 11 7.21 -11.46 -13.27
C VAL A 11 6.96 -9.98 -13.57
N PRO A 12 5.77 -9.42 -13.25
CA PRO A 12 5.47 -8.01 -13.52
C PRO A 12 6.50 -7.02 -12.97
N ASP A 13 7.09 -7.30 -11.80
CA ASP A 13 8.11 -6.48 -11.16
C ASP A 13 9.44 -6.40 -11.94
N ASP A 14 9.70 -7.38 -12.81
CA ASP A 14 10.91 -7.41 -13.64
C ASP A 14 10.75 -6.61 -14.95
N LEU A 15 9.52 -6.23 -15.30
CA LEU A 15 9.21 -5.56 -16.56
C LEU A 15 9.45 -4.04 -16.47
N PRO A 16 9.83 -3.39 -17.58
CA PRO A 16 10.00 -1.94 -17.61
C PRO A 16 8.65 -1.22 -17.44
N HIS A 17 8.39 -0.72 -16.22
CA HIS A 17 7.12 -0.10 -15.86
C HIS A 17 6.76 1.10 -16.75
N ASP A 18 7.74 1.90 -17.20
CA ASP A 18 7.50 3.05 -18.08
C ASP A 18 6.82 2.68 -19.39
N THR A 19 7.30 1.61 -20.06
CA THR A 19 6.73 1.13 -21.32
C THR A 19 5.31 0.60 -21.11
N ILE A 20 5.12 -0.20 -20.06
CA ILE A 20 3.81 -0.79 -19.75
C ILE A 20 2.80 0.29 -19.36
N LEU A 21 3.21 1.28 -18.56
CA LEU A 21 2.36 2.41 -18.20
C LEU A 21 2.08 3.31 -19.42
N GLY A 22 3.04 3.51 -20.32
CA GLY A 22 2.84 4.25 -21.57
C GLY A 22 1.71 3.65 -22.43
N ILE A 23 1.67 2.33 -22.53
CA ILE A 23 0.64 1.59 -23.28
C ILE A 23 -0.70 1.59 -22.53
N SER A 24 -0.69 1.39 -21.21
CA SER A 24 -1.92 1.19 -20.42
C SER A 24 -2.62 2.49 -20.00
N LYS A 25 -1.89 3.60 -19.85
CA LYS A 25 -2.41 4.91 -19.38
C LYS A 25 -3.74 5.35 -20.03
N PRO A 26 -3.96 5.22 -21.35
CA PRO A 26 -5.22 5.60 -21.99
C PRO A 26 -6.46 4.87 -21.43
N TYR A 27 -6.27 3.69 -20.82
CA TYR A 27 -7.32 2.84 -20.30
C TYR A 27 -7.53 2.96 -18.79
N LEU A 28 -6.68 3.70 -18.07
CA LEU A 28 -6.73 3.83 -16.60
C LEU A 28 -7.60 5.01 -16.11
N GLY A 29 -8.12 5.83 -17.02
CA GLY A 29 -8.90 7.02 -16.68
C GLY A 29 -8.08 8.09 -15.97
N LYS A 30 -8.58 8.62 -14.84
CA LYS A 30 -7.88 9.66 -14.08
C LYS A 30 -6.74 9.04 -13.26
N PHE A 31 -5.51 9.28 -13.69
CA PHE A 31 -4.31 8.78 -13.04
C PHE A 31 -3.65 9.87 -12.18
N ILE A 32 -3.75 9.77 -10.85
CA ILE A 32 -3.19 10.75 -9.92
C ILE A 32 -2.10 10.15 -9.03
N SER A 33 -1.13 10.99 -8.67
CA SER A 33 -0.18 10.72 -7.60
C SER A 33 -0.11 11.95 -6.71
N THR A 34 -0.67 11.84 -5.51
CA THR A 34 -0.79 12.95 -4.56
C THR A 34 -0.32 12.51 -3.19
N ARG A 35 0.53 13.32 -2.57
CA ARG A 35 0.94 13.11 -1.17
C ARG A 35 -0.26 13.19 -0.25
N SER A 36 -0.31 12.30 0.74
CA SER A 36 -1.26 12.34 1.85
C SER A 36 -0.50 12.33 3.16
N ASP A 37 -0.97 13.09 4.15
CA ASP A 37 -0.44 13.06 5.52
C ASP A 37 -1.12 12.00 6.39
N TRP A 38 -2.00 11.18 5.80
CA TRP A 38 -2.65 10.06 6.49
C TRP A 38 -1.63 9.01 6.92
N THR A 39 -1.83 8.48 8.12
CA THR A 39 -1.12 7.34 8.72
C THR A 39 -2.14 6.38 9.33
N PRO A 40 -1.79 5.12 9.62
CA PRO A 40 -2.68 4.18 10.32
C PRO A 40 -3.17 4.68 11.68
N LEU A 41 -2.41 5.57 12.32
CA LEU A 41 -2.77 6.20 13.60
C LEU A 41 -3.61 7.47 13.44
N SER A 42 -3.80 7.98 12.22
CA SER A 42 -4.56 9.20 11.95
C SER A 42 -6.02 9.00 12.36
N GLY A 43 -6.41 9.64 13.47
CA GLY A 43 -7.77 9.55 14.00
C GLY A 43 -8.05 8.31 14.86
N TYR A 44 -7.03 7.51 15.20
CA TYR A 44 -7.21 6.37 16.10
C TYR A 44 -7.79 6.81 17.45
N ARG A 45 -8.84 6.13 17.90
CA ARG A 45 -9.45 6.30 19.23
C ARG A 45 -9.80 4.94 19.78
N ASN A 46 -9.31 4.64 20.97
CA ASN A 46 -9.66 3.41 21.67
C ASN A 46 -11.01 3.57 22.37
N ALA A 47 -12.07 2.99 21.79
CA ALA A 47 -13.42 3.01 22.35
C ALA A 47 -13.55 2.20 23.65
N PHE A 48 -12.69 1.20 23.85
CA PHE A 48 -12.72 0.27 24.98
C PHE A 48 -11.58 0.51 25.97
N LYS A 49 -11.11 1.76 26.09
CA LYS A 49 -10.00 2.13 26.96
C LYS A 49 -10.21 1.60 28.40
N GLY A 50 -9.32 0.71 28.83
CA GLY A 50 -9.38 0.05 30.14
C GLY A 50 -9.89 -1.40 30.11
N TYR A 51 -10.51 -1.82 29.01
CA TYR A 51 -10.99 -3.18 28.77
C TYR A 51 -10.12 -3.93 27.74
N ASN A 52 -9.42 -3.20 26.87
CA ASN A 52 -8.47 -3.73 25.90
C ASN A 52 -7.06 -3.12 26.07
N LYS A 53 -6.07 -3.71 25.37
CA LYS A 53 -4.67 -3.24 25.33
C LYS A 53 -4.14 -3.30 23.88
N PRO A 54 -4.48 -2.30 23.04
CA PRO A 54 -3.93 -2.16 21.69
C PRO A 54 -2.40 -2.10 21.71
N GLU A 55 -1.75 -2.87 20.83
CA GLU A 55 -0.29 -2.85 20.65
C GLU A 55 0.10 -1.86 19.55
N LEU A 56 0.13 -0.57 19.87
CA LEU A 56 0.48 0.47 18.91
C LEU A 56 1.95 0.89 18.99
N ASP A 57 2.52 1.27 17.84
CA ASP A 57 3.78 2.00 17.74
C ASP A 57 3.54 3.48 17.48
N ALA A 58 3.73 4.33 18.49
CA ALA A 58 3.69 5.77 18.28
C ALA A 58 5.00 6.34 17.70
N LYS A 59 6.11 5.59 17.74
CA LYS A 59 7.42 6.06 17.24
C LYS A 59 7.54 5.85 15.73
N ASP A 60 6.99 4.75 15.24
CA ASP A 60 6.89 4.46 13.81
C ASP A 60 5.43 4.18 13.40
N PRO A 61 4.71 5.18 12.88
CA PRO A 61 3.28 5.03 12.58
C PRO A 61 2.99 3.98 11.51
N TRP A 62 3.97 3.55 10.70
CA TRP A 62 3.79 2.60 9.59
C TRP A 62 4.07 1.14 9.97
N GLN A 63 4.32 0.84 11.24
CA GLN A 63 4.48 -0.53 11.70
C GLN A 63 3.20 -1.35 11.46
N PHE A 64 3.36 -2.61 11.04
CA PHE A 64 2.23 -3.48 10.69
C PHE A 64 1.21 -3.64 11.82
N LYS A 65 1.67 -3.62 13.09
CA LYS A 65 0.78 -3.68 14.26
C LYS A 65 -0.19 -2.50 14.39
N ASN A 66 0.09 -1.36 13.75
CA ASN A 66 -0.83 -0.21 13.68
C ASN A 66 -1.92 -0.39 12.61
N PHE A 67 -1.71 -1.26 11.62
CA PHE A 67 -2.69 -1.60 10.60
C PHE A 67 -3.60 -2.76 11.01
N LEU A 68 -3.03 -3.72 11.75
CA LEU A 68 -3.72 -4.93 12.13
C LEU A 68 -4.81 -4.62 13.16
N VAL A 69 -6.07 -4.71 12.73
CA VAL A 69 -7.23 -4.69 13.64
C VAL A 69 -7.36 -6.08 14.27
N LYS A 70 -7.28 -6.15 15.60
CA LYS A 70 -7.43 -7.40 16.37
C LYS A 70 -8.80 -7.44 17.06
N ASP A 71 -9.27 -8.64 17.38
CA ASP A 71 -10.48 -8.81 18.19
C ASP A 71 -10.28 -8.14 19.56
N GLY A 72 -11.08 -7.10 19.81
CA GLY A 72 -11.02 -6.30 21.04
C GLY A 72 -10.50 -4.87 20.87
N ASP A 73 -10.08 -4.44 19.67
CA ASP A 73 -9.85 -3.02 19.34
C ASP A 73 -11.14 -2.27 18.98
#